data_AF-A0A2T4YWF7-F1
#
_entry.id   AF-A0A2T4YWF7-F1
#
_cell.length_a   1.000
_cell.length_b   1.000
_cell.length_c   1.000
_cell.angle_alpha   90.00
_cell.angle_beta   90.00
_cell.angle_gamma   90.00
#
_symmetry.space_group_name_H-M   'P 1'
#
loop_
_entity.id
_entity.type
_entity.pdbx_description
1 polymer ?
#
loop_
_entity_poly.entity_id
_entity_poly.type
_entity_poly.pdbx_seq_one_letter_code
_entity_poly.pdbx_strand_id
1 'polypeptide(L)'
;MSNNLKFYIDGAWVEPSGTKTLEVIDPATEEPFTTIALGTEADVDRAVKAARKAFTTFSLTTKAERLALMRKLLEVYNKRFADVADALMREMGAPKKLAHTAQAGMGTAHLAKMIETLEHFEFEELRGTTLIA
;
A
#
# COMPACT_ATOMS: atom_id res chain seq x y z
N MET A 1 15.00 -6.67 11.95
CA MET A 1 15.80 -5.65 11.23
C MET A 1 14.82 -4.67 10.63
N SER A 2 14.94 -3.37 10.93
CA SER A 2 14.02 -2.35 10.39
C SER A 2 14.36 -2.06 8.92
N ASN A 3 13.34 -1.89 8.08
CA ASN A 3 13.48 -1.58 6.66
C ASN A 3 13.20 -0.09 6.35
N ASN A 4 13.11 0.76 7.37
CA ASN A 4 12.65 2.15 7.21
C ASN A 4 13.61 3.01 6.36
N LEU A 5 14.89 2.60 6.25
CA LEU A 5 15.89 3.23 5.38
C LEU A 5 15.94 2.63 3.97
N LYS A 6 15.07 1.67 3.63
CA LYS A 6 15.03 0.98 2.34
C LYS A 6 13.75 1.32 1.59
N PHE A 7 13.79 1.17 0.27
CA PHE A 7 12.59 1.24 -0.57
C PHE A 7 12.13 -0.16 -0.94
N TYR A 8 10.83 -0.35 -1.13
CA TYR A 8 10.27 -1.60 -1.65
C TYR A 8 10.05 -1.47 -3.16
N ILE A 9 10.99 -1.98 -3.96
CA ILE A 9 11.01 -1.86 -5.42
C ILE A 9 11.20 -3.25 -6.03
N ASP A 10 10.41 -3.56 -7.06
CA ASP A 10 10.44 -4.85 -7.79
C ASP A 10 10.33 -6.08 -6.87
N GLY A 11 9.50 -5.99 -5.82
CA GLY A 11 9.23 -7.09 -4.88
C GLY A 11 10.30 -7.30 -3.81
N ALA A 12 11.27 -6.39 -3.67
CA ALA A 12 12.34 -6.49 -2.67
C ALA A 12 12.60 -5.18 -1.94
N TRP A 13 13.15 -5.29 -0.73
CA TRP A 13 13.72 -4.15 -0.01
C TRP A 13 15.11 -3.82 -0.57
N VAL A 14 15.28 -2.64 -1.14
CA VAL A 14 16.52 -2.19 -1.79
C VAL A 14 17.07 -0.93 -1.13
N GLU A 15 18.40 -0.76 -1.23
CA GLU A 15 19.07 0.44 -0.74
C GLU A 15 18.71 1.66 -1.61
N PRO A 16 18.53 2.84 -0.98
CA PRO A 16 18.37 4.10 -1.68
C PRO A 16 19.66 4.42 -2.46
N SER A 17 19.50 5.10 -3.60
CA SER A 17 20.67 5.56 -4.39
C SER A 17 21.32 6.82 -3.79
N GLY A 18 20.57 7.57 -3.00
CA GLY A 18 21.07 8.69 -2.20
C GLY A 18 21.35 8.32 -0.75
N THR A 19 22.00 9.24 -0.03
CA THR A 19 22.33 9.11 1.40
C THR A 19 21.49 9.99 2.30
N LYS A 20 20.60 10.83 1.72
CA LYS A 20 19.75 11.73 2.49
C LYS A 20 18.73 10.93 3.31
N THR A 21 18.59 11.32 4.56
CA THR A 21 17.62 10.73 5.48
C THR A 21 16.77 11.82 6.13
N LEU A 22 15.65 11.41 6.71
CA LEU A 22 14.75 12.27 7.48
C LEU A 22 14.35 11.56 8.77
N GLU A 23 14.49 12.26 9.88
CA GLU A 23 13.93 11.83 11.16
C GLU A 23 12.41 12.05 11.15
N VAL A 24 11.67 11.00 11.49
CA VAL A 24 10.22 11.07 11.68
C VAL A 24 9.97 11.34 13.15
N ILE A 25 9.40 12.51 13.42
CA ILE A 25 9.16 13.02 14.77
C ILE A 25 7.83 12.50 15.29
N ASP A 26 7.82 12.01 16.53
CA ASP A 26 6.58 11.74 17.24
C ASP A 26 6.04 13.08 17.78
N PRO A 27 4.91 13.59 17.26
CA PRO A 27 4.41 14.91 17.65
C PRO A 27 3.91 14.97 19.10
N ALA A 28 3.73 13.83 19.79
CA ALA A 28 3.36 13.83 21.20
C ALA A 28 4.56 14.07 22.14
N THR A 29 5.77 13.75 21.69
CA THR A 29 7.01 13.90 22.49
C THR A 29 8.00 14.90 21.90
N GLU A 30 7.81 15.30 20.64
CA GLU A 30 8.74 16.10 19.85
C GLU A 30 10.10 15.41 19.60
N GLU A 31 10.18 14.09 19.85
CA GLU A 31 11.40 13.29 19.68
C GLU A 31 11.34 12.42 18.42
N PRO A 32 12.48 12.17 17.76
CA PRO A 32 12.54 11.26 16.62
C PRO A 32 12.28 9.82 17.06
N PHE A 33 11.33 9.15 16.40
CA PHE A 33 10.99 7.75 16.70
C PHE A 33 11.48 6.76 15.64
N THR A 34 11.79 7.26 14.44
CA THR A 34 12.46 6.51 13.38
C THR A 34 13.15 7.42 12.37
N THR A 35 13.89 6.83 11.44
CA THR A 35 14.54 7.54 10.34
C THR A 35 14.19 6.85 9.03
N ILE A 36 13.83 7.64 8.01
CA ILE A 36 13.53 7.16 6.66
C ILE A 36 14.54 7.70 5.65
N ALA A 37 14.71 7.00 4.52
CA ALA A 37 15.47 7.50 3.40
C ALA A 37 14.65 8.51 2.58
N LEU A 38 15.31 9.58 2.12
CA LEU A 38 14.73 10.53 1.16
C LEU A 38 15.16 10.13 -0.25
N GLY A 39 14.17 9.76 -1.06
CA GLY A 39 14.40 9.27 -2.42
C GLY A 39 14.96 10.34 -3.37
N THR A 40 15.75 9.88 -4.33
CA THR A 40 16.24 10.69 -5.45
C THR A 40 15.44 10.41 -6.72
N GLU A 41 15.67 11.19 -7.78
CA GLU A 41 15.14 10.92 -9.12
C GLU A 41 15.47 9.50 -9.60
N ALA A 42 16.70 9.00 -9.33
CA ALA A 42 17.11 7.66 -9.71
C ALA A 42 16.31 6.56 -8.99
N ASP A 43 15.88 6.80 -7.74
CA ASP A 43 15.03 5.87 -7.00
C ASP A 43 13.62 5.79 -7.60
N VAL A 44 13.07 6.96 -7.97
CA VAL A 44 11.78 7.06 -8.66
C VAL A 44 11.85 6.35 -10.01
N ASP A 45 12.89 6.59 -10.80
CA ASP A 45 13.12 5.92 -12.08
C ASP A 45 13.16 4.40 -11.94
N ARG A 46 13.83 3.86 -10.91
CA ARG A 46 13.85 2.42 -10.63
C ARG A 46 12.44 1.90 -10.31
N ALA A 47 11.69 2.59 -9.45
CA ALA A 47 10.33 2.21 -9.10
C ALA A 47 9.38 2.25 -10.31
N VAL A 48 9.46 3.29 -11.13
CA VAL A 48 8.64 3.45 -12.34
C VAL A 48 8.96 2.38 -13.38
N LYS A 49 10.25 2.08 -13.62
CA LYS A 49 10.66 1.01 -14.53
C LYS A 49 10.14 -0.35 -14.07
N ALA A 50 10.23 -0.64 -12.77
CA ALA A 50 9.69 -1.88 -12.18
C ALA A 50 8.16 -1.97 -12.34
N ALA A 51 7.42 -0.90 -12.02
CA ALA A 51 5.96 -0.86 -12.19
C ALA A 51 5.54 -1.00 -13.66
N ARG A 52 6.26 -0.36 -14.60
CA ARG A 52 6.01 -0.48 -16.05
C ARG A 52 6.20 -1.92 -16.52
N LYS A 53 7.26 -2.59 -16.08
CA LYS A 53 7.53 -4.00 -16.36
C LYS A 53 6.45 -4.91 -15.77
N ALA A 54 6.03 -4.67 -14.52
CA ALA A 54 4.98 -5.47 -13.88
C ALA A 54 3.62 -5.30 -14.58
N PHE A 55 3.33 -4.11 -15.11
CA PHE A 55 2.07 -3.83 -15.80
C PHE A 55 1.85 -4.73 -17.01
N THR A 56 2.90 -5.08 -17.78
CA THR A 56 2.74 -5.88 -19.01
C THR A 56 2.16 -7.27 -18.77
N THR A 57 2.33 -7.81 -17.57
CA THR A 57 1.75 -9.10 -17.16
C THR A 57 0.59 -8.92 -16.20
N PHE A 58 0.66 -7.98 -15.26
CA PHE A 58 -0.40 -7.73 -14.29
C PHE A 58 -1.71 -7.24 -14.95
N SER A 59 -1.63 -6.47 -16.04
CA SER A 59 -2.82 -6.02 -16.77
C SER A 59 -3.60 -7.16 -17.43
N LEU A 60 -2.94 -8.30 -17.66
CA LEU A 60 -3.53 -9.49 -18.26
C LEU A 60 -4.11 -10.45 -17.23
N THR A 61 -3.97 -10.15 -15.93
CA THR A 61 -4.58 -10.95 -14.88
C THR A 61 -6.10 -10.94 -15.00
N THR A 62 -6.72 -12.04 -14.61
CA THR A 62 -8.17 -12.18 -14.56
C THR A 62 -8.75 -11.42 -13.35
N LYS A 63 -10.05 -11.10 -13.42
CA LYS A 63 -10.82 -10.58 -12.28
C LYS A 63 -10.67 -11.49 -11.04
N ALA A 64 -10.67 -12.81 -11.23
CA ALA A 64 -10.53 -13.79 -10.16
C ALA A 64 -9.16 -13.72 -9.46
N GLU A 65 -8.06 -13.60 -10.21
CA GLU A 65 -6.71 -13.47 -9.66
C GLU A 65 -6.56 -12.16 -8.87
N ARG A 66 -7.08 -11.04 -9.39
CA ARG A 66 -7.06 -9.76 -8.68
C ARG A 66 -7.87 -9.80 -7.38
N LEU A 67 -9.06 -10.42 -7.40
CA LEU A 67 -9.86 -10.63 -6.19
C LEU A 67 -9.14 -11.49 -5.15
N ALA A 68 -8.48 -12.57 -5.58
CA ALA A 68 -7.69 -13.42 -4.68
C ALA A 68 -6.57 -12.62 -4.00
N LEU A 69 -5.85 -11.79 -4.76
CA LEU A 69 -4.80 -10.92 -4.22
C LEU A 69 -5.36 -9.89 -3.23
N MET A 70 -6.46 -9.20 -3.56
CA MET A 70 -7.08 -8.20 -2.69
C MET A 70 -7.61 -8.82 -1.39
N ARG A 71 -8.22 -10.01 -1.45
CA ARG A 71 -8.66 -10.75 -0.25
C ARG A 71 -7.47 -11.14 0.62
N LYS A 72 -6.34 -11.56 0.01
CA LYS A 72 -5.12 -11.86 0.76
C LYS A 72 -4.53 -10.60 1.41
N LEU A 73 -4.56 -9.47 0.72
CA LEU A 73 -4.14 -8.18 1.26
C LEU A 73 -5.00 -7.78 2.46
N LEU A 74 -6.33 -7.91 2.37
CA LEU A 74 -7.24 -7.64 3.48
C LEU A 74 -6.99 -8.55 4.69
N GLU A 75 -6.75 -9.85 4.47
CA GLU A 75 -6.37 -10.80 5.53
C GLU A 75 -5.09 -10.35 6.25
N VAL A 76 -4.04 -10.03 5.50
CA VAL A 76 -2.75 -9.59 6.06
C VAL A 76 -2.88 -8.24 6.76
N TYR A 77 -3.64 -7.29 6.20
CA TYR A 77 -3.90 -6.00 6.80
C TYR A 77 -4.59 -6.17 8.16
N ASN A 78 -5.65 -6.98 8.23
CA ASN A 78 -6.35 -7.25 9.48
C ASN A 78 -5.46 -7.95 10.51
N LYS A 79 -4.58 -8.86 10.08
CA LYS A 79 -3.58 -9.49 10.96
C LYS A 79 -2.58 -8.47 11.54
N ARG A 80 -2.26 -7.42 10.80
CA ARG A 80 -1.30 -6.36 11.17
C ARG A 80 -1.98 -5.07 11.63
N PHE A 81 -3.29 -5.11 11.89
CA PHE A 81 -4.11 -3.93 12.13
C PHE A 81 -3.59 -3.07 13.29
N ALA A 82 -3.24 -3.71 14.40
CA ALA A 82 -2.69 -3.01 15.57
C ALA A 82 -1.36 -2.31 15.25
N ASP A 83 -0.49 -2.95 14.47
CA ASP A 83 0.80 -2.38 14.07
C ASP A 83 0.61 -1.15 13.18
N VAL A 84 -0.38 -1.18 12.27
CA VAL A 84 -0.74 -0.02 11.44
C VAL A 84 -1.30 1.12 12.30
N ALA A 85 -2.18 0.81 13.25
CA ALA A 85 -2.75 1.80 14.16
C ALA A 85 -1.68 2.45 15.06
N ASP A 86 -0.74 1.67 15.58
CA ASP A 86 0.36 2.18 16.41
C ASP A 86 1.35 3.01 15.59
N ALA A 87 1.59 2.67 14.32
CA ALA A 87 2.39 3.49 13.41
C ALA A 87 1.72 4.85 13.14
N LEU A 88 0.43 4.86 12.80
CA LEU A 88 -0.37 6.08 12.60
C LEU A 88 -0.35 6.98 13.84
N MET A 89 -0.56 6.40 15.02
CA MET A 89 -0.51 7.13 16.29
C MET A 89 0.83 7.84 16.47
N ARG A 90 1.95 7.14 16.23
CA ARG A 90 3.30 7.70 16.46
C ARG A 90 3.72 8.70 15.39
N GLU A 91 3.33 8.51 14.13
CA GLU A 91 3.78 9.40 13.05
C GLU A 91 3.02 10.73 12.97
N MET A 92 1.76 10.77 13.44
CA MET A 92 0.93 11.98 13.34
C MET A 92 0.17 12.36 14.62
N GLY A 93 0.32 11.60 15.70
CA GLY A 93 -0.18 11.98 17.03
C GLY A 93 -1.67 11.72 17.27
N ALA A 94 -2.32 10.88 16.46
CA ALA A 94 -3.72 10.55 16.69
C ALA A 94 -3.89 9.87 18.06
N PRO A 95 -4.88 10.26 18.87
CA PRO A 95 -5.20 9.55 20.10
C PRO A 95 -5.39 8.05 19.84
N LYS A 96 -4.82 7.19 20.69
CA LYS A 96 -4.81 5.73 20.51
C LYS A 96 -6.18 5.17 20.10
N LYS A 97 -7.25 5.61 20.77
CA LYS A 97 -8.61 5.18 20.44
C LYS A 97 -8.97 5.51 18.99
N LEU A 98 -8.71 6.73 18.53
CA LEU A 98 -9.00 7.16 17.16
C LEU A 98 -8.20 6.36 16.12
N ALA A 99 -6.90 6.15 16.39
CA ALA A 99 -6.04 5.38 15.51
C ALA A 99 -6.53 3.93 15.36
N HIS A 100 -6.90 3.29 16.48
CA HIS A 100 -7.34 1.89 16.53
C HIS A 100 -8.80 1.66 16.14
N THR A 101 -9.70 2.65 16.25
CA THR A 101 -11.12 2.44 15.90
C THR A 101 -11.51 3.03 14.54
N ALA A 102 -10.82 4.07 14.06
CA ALA A 102 -11.21 4.78 12.86
C ALA A 102 -10.12 4.79 11.79
N GLN A 103 -8.93 5.35 12.07
CA GLN A 103 -7.93 5.55 11.01
C GLN A 103 -7.42 4.22 10.42
N ALA A 104 -7.01 3.27 11.26
CA ALA A 104 -6.66 1.94 10.77
C ALA A 104 -7.90 1.19 10.22
N GLY A 105 -9.08 1.46 10.79
CA GLY A 105 -10.37 0.92 10.33
C GLY A 105 -10.71 1.29 8.88
N MET A 106 -10.35 2.50 8.43
CA MET A 106 -10.58 2.95 7.06
C MET A 106 -9.86 2.06 6.03
N GLY A 107 -8.66 1.57 6.34
CA GLY A 107 -7.94 0.65 5.45
C GLY A 107 -8.71 -0.65 5.22
N THR A 108 -9.23 -1.26 6.29
CA THR A 108 -10.10 -2.45 6.20
C THR A 108 -11.37 -2.14 5.39
N ALA A 109 -12.03 -1.02 5.68
CA ALA A 109 -13.28 -0.65 5.01
C ALA A 109 -13.09 -0.41 3.51
N HIS A 110 -12.03 0.28 3.11
CA HIS A 110 -11.73 0.54 1.69
C HIS A 110 -11.37 -0.74 0.95
N LEU A 111 -10.52 -1.60 1.52
CA LEU A 111 -10.18 -2.88 0.91
C LEU A 111 -11.41 -3.78 0.74
N ALA A 112 -12.27 -3.88 1.76
CA ALA A 112 -13.51 -4.63 1.68
C ALA A 112 -14.44 -4.07 0.58
N LYS A 113 -14.59 -2.75 0.49
CA LYS A 113 -15.44 -2.13 -0.52
C LYS A 113 -14.89 -2.30 -1.93
N MET A 114 -13.56 -2.24 -2.11
CA MET A 114 -12.92 -2.51 -3.40
C MET A 114 -13.17 -3.95 -3.87
N ILE A 115 -13.08 -4.93 -2.96
CA ILE A 115 -13.38 -6.34 -3.24
C ILE A 115 -14.84 -6.49 -3.68
N GLU A 116 -15.79 -6.00 -2.88
CA GLU A 116 -17.24 -6.04 -3.18
C GLU A 116 -17.54 -5.38 -4.53
N THR A 117 -16.94 -4.21 -4.79
CA THR A 117 -17.14 -3.50 -6.06
C THR A 117 -16.62 -4.32 -7.23
N LEU A 118 -15.41 -4.88 -7.12
CA LEU A 118 -14.80 -5.67 -8.18
C LEU A 118 -15.57 -6.99 -8.43
N GLU A 119 -16.16 -7.61 -7.41
CA GLU A 119 -17.02 -8.80 -7.52
C GLU A 119 -18.21 -8.56 -8.47
N HIS A 120 -18.82 -7.38 -8.41
CA HIS A 120 -19.99 -7.03 -9.20
C HIS A 120 -19.69 -6.21 -10.46
N PHE A 121 -18.44 -5.75 -10.63
CA PHE A 121 -18.06 -4.98 -11.79
C PHE A 121 -17.96 -5.88 -13.03
N GLU A 122 -18.75 -5.56 -14.05
CA GLU A 122 -18.70 -6.19 -15.37
C GLU A 122 -17.75 -5.39 -16.26
N PHE A 123 -16.63 -6.00 -16.63
CA PHE A 123 -15.67 -5.40 -17.57
C PHE A 123 -16.12 -5.55 -19.01
N GLU A 124 -16.95 -6.57 -19.28
CA GLU A 124 -17.43 -6.89 -20.61
C GLU A 124 -18.96 -6.81 -20.62
N GLU A 125 -19.52 -6.19 -21.66
CA GLU A 125 -20.97 -6.05 -21.85
C GLU A 125 -21.34 -6.54 -23.26
N LEU A 126 -22.39 -7.35 -23.37
CA LEU A 126 -23.00 -7.69 -24.67
C LEU A 126 -23.95 -6.58 -25.11
N ARG A 127 -23.66 -5.96 -26.26
CA ARG A 127 -24.58 -5.05 -26.95
C ARG A 127 -25.08 -5.69 -28.25
N GLY A 128 -26.31 -6.21 -28.19
CA GLY A 128 -26.88 -7.04 -29.25
C GLY A 128 -26.10 -8.35 -29.37
N THR A 129 -25.37 -8.53 -30.48
CA THR A 129 -24.49 -9.69 -30.73
C THR A 129 -23.00 -9.39 -30.54
N THR A 130 -22.64 -8.16 -30.17
CA THR A 130 -21.23 -7.74 -30.02
C THR A 130 -20.82 -7.69 -28.56
N LEU A 131 -19.73 -8.37 -28.20
CA LEU A 131 -19.09 -8.24 -26.89
C LEU A 131 -18.20 -7.00 -26.90
N ILE A 132 -18.44 -6.09 -25.96
CA ILE A 132 -17.61 -4.92 -25.71
C ILE A 132 -16.78 -5.23 -24.47
N ALA A 133 -15.46 -5.17 -24.59
CA ALA A 133 -14.49 -5.42 -23.53
C ALA A 133 -13.51 -4.23 -23.40
#